data_AF-A0A3B4B1Z3-F1
#
_entry.id   AF-A0A3B4B1Z3-F1
#
_cell.length_a   1.000
_cell.length_b   1.000
_cell.length_c   1.000
_cell.angle_alpha   90.00
_cell.angle_beta   90.00
_cell.angle_gamma   90.00
#
_symmetry.space_group_name_H-M   'P 1'
#
loop_
_entity.id
_entity.type
_entity.pdbx_description
1 polymer ?
#
loop_
_entity_poly.entity_id
_entity_poly.type
_entity_poly.pdbx_seq_one_letter_code
_entity_poly.pdbx_strand_id
1 'polypeptide(L)'
;MLSESELQELLSFLRPETRPDVKAGATECVLGLSANRDGCLLLGSKPDLLQALLRLTSDPSIGIVKDVYYTFINLSAEETLHQVLVSALNLLPLLCINLLDPSFPFSDQICTILSNLSRDDRTCRQVLQDKVGLSKLVELFCCEKFNPKATFHYIGPLLSNLSQLQEAREEILDRDRCVLQRLLPFTQFEASTIRRGGVIATLRNCCFDHSHHAWLLSDEVDLLPFLLLPLAGPEELSEEENEGLPVDLQYLPEDKQREPDSDLRRMLLETLLLLCATSRGRSVLKSRQVYALMREYHSWESTPQARSAAEKLIQILIGDEPQTGMDNLMEIPIPEEVEQKLREADAQEQEELERELNQD
;
A
#
# COMPACT_ATOMS: atom_id res chain seq x y z
N MET A 1 15.26 29.11 -14.91
CA MET A 1 14.98 29.18 -13.46
C MET A 1 14.74 30.63 -13.11
N LEU A 2 13.79 30.91 -12.22
CA LEU A 2 13.52 32.28 -11.75
C LEU A 2 14.73 32.83 -10.98
N SER A 3 15.01 34.11 -11.16
CA SER A 3 15.97 34.89 -10.39
C SER A 3 15.46 35.14 -8.96
N GLU A 4 16.37 35.49 -8.05
CA GLU A 4 16.01 35.80 -6.66
C GLU A 4 15.01 36.95 -6.56
N SER A 5 15.14 37.97 -7.42
CA SER A 5 14.19 39.09 -7.47
C SER A 5 12.80 38.67 -7.91
N GLU A 6 12.69 37.78 -8.90
CA GLU A 6 11.40 37.25 -9.36
C GLU A 6 10.73 36.39 -8.28
N LEU A 7 11.50 35.61 -7.51
CA LEU A 7 10.97 34.85 -6.38
C LEU A 7 10.47 35.74 -5.24
N GLN A 8 11.15 36.84 -4.96
CA GLN A 8 10.71 37.83 -3.96
C GLN A 8 9.44 38.56 -4.41
N GLU A 9 9.35 38.90 -5.69
CA GLU A 9 8.13 39.47 -6.28
C GLU A 9 6.97 38.47 -6.18
N LEU A 10 7.19 37.21 -6.55
CA LEU A 10 6.20 36.14 -6.43
C LEU A 10 5.73 35.95 -4.99
N LEU A 11 6.64 35.96 -4.02
CA LEU A 11 6.31 35.89 -2.59
C LEU A 11 5.41 37.05 -2.15
N SER A 12 5.61 38.25 -2.70
CA SER A 12 4.77 39.41 -2.37
C SER A 12 3.31 39.23 -2.79
N PHE A 13 3.05 38.42 -3.82
CA PHE A 13 1.72 38.11 -4.31
C PHE A 13 1.03 36.98 -3.53
N LEU A 14 1.77 36.11 -2.85
CA LEU A 14 1.24 34.97 -2.07
C LEU A 14 0.79 35.34 -0.64
N ARG A 15 0.12 36.48 -0.47
CA ARG A 15 -0.43 36.93 0.82
C ARG A 15 -1.94 36.76 0.84
N PRO A 16 -2.57 36.36 1.96
CA PRO A 16 -4.03 36.20 2.03
C PRO A 16 -4.82 37.44 1.57
N GLU A 17 -4.29 38.64 1.84
CA GLU A 17 -4.93 39.93 1.55
C GLU A 17 -4.73 40.41 0.11
N THR A 18 -3.84 39.77 -0.66
CA THR A 18 -3.60 40.13 -2.07
C THR A 18 -4.86 39.91 -2.90
N ARG A 19 -5.06 40.74 -3.92
CA ARG A 19 -6.21 40.63 -4.82
C ARG A 19 -6.34 39.20 -5.40
N PRO A 20 -7.55 38.62 -5.45
CA PRO A 20 -7.75 37.22 -5.85
C PRO A 20 -7.18 36.85 -7.22
N ASP A 21 -7.29 37.74 -8.21
CA ASP A 21 -6.76 37.55 -9.56
C ASP A 21 -5.23 37.44 -9.58
N VAL A 22 -4.57 38.30 -8.80
CA VAL A 22 -3.10 38.29 -8.66
C VAL A 22 -2.63 37.06 -7.89
N LYS A 23 -3.33 36.68 -6.81
CA LYS A 23 -3.02 35.45 -6.07
C LYS A 23 -3.16 34.20 -6.94
N ALA A 24 -4.23 34.11 -7.72
CA ALA A 24 -4.47 32.97 -8.61
C ALA A 24 -3.34 32.81 -9.63
N GLY A 25 -2.90 33.89 -10.30
CA GLY A 25 -1.76 33.83 -11.20
C GLY A 25 -0.45 33.46 -10.50
N ALA A 26 -0.25 33.93 -9.26
CA ALA A 26 0.92 33.57 -8.47
C ALA A 26 0.92 32.08 -8.08
N THR A 27 -0.20 31.53 -7.61
CA THR A 27 -0.30 30.10 -7.27
C THR A 27 -0.20 29.20 -8.48
N GLU A 28 -0.75 29.61 -9.63
CA GLU A 28 -0.60 28.90 -10.90
C GLU A 28 0.87 28.87 -11.34
N CYS A 29 1.60 29.98 -11.20
CA CYS A 29 3.03 30.04 -11.48
C CYS A 29 3.82 29.08 -10.58
N VAL A 30 3.56 29.09 -9.26
CA VAL A 30 4.22 28.17 -8.32
C VAL A 30 3.90 26.71 -8.64
N LEU A 31 2.66 26.40 -8.97
CA LEU A 31 2.27 25.05 -9.39
C LEU A 31 3.06 24.63 -10.63
N GLY A 32 3.18 25.51 -11.63
CA GLY A 32 3.99 25.28 -12.83
C GLY A 32 5.48 25.05 -12.51
N LEU A 33 6.04 25.77 -11.53
CA LEU A 33 7.41 25.53 -11.07
C LEU A 33 7.56 24.16 -10.42
N SER A 34 6.59 23.71 -9.62
CA SER A 34 6.62 22.39 -8.96
C SER A 34 6.46 21.21 -9.92
N ALA A 35 6.20 21.43 -11.21
CA ALA A 35 5.95 20.36 -12.17
C ALA A 35 7.19 19.53 -12.55
N ASN A 36 8.38 19.89 -12.07
CA ASN A 36 9.61 19.14 -12.27
C ASN A 36 10.54 19.21 -11.06
N ARG A 37 11.50 18.28 -11.00
CA ARG A 37 12.43 18.12 -9.88
C ARG A 37 13.22 19.39 -9.56
N ASP A 38 13.77 20.06 -10.57
CA ASP A 38 14.56 21.28 -10.40
C ASP A 38 13.76 22.40 -9.73
N GLY A 39 12.50 22.58 -10.15
CA GLY A 39 11.60 23.56 -9.54
C GLY A 39 11.14 23.16 -8.15
N CYS A 40 10.90 21.86 -7.89
CA CYS A 40 10.65 21.36 -6.54
C CYS A 40 11.82 21.66 -5.59
N LEU A 41 13.06 21.38 -5.99
CA LEU A 41 14.25 21.67 -5.19
C LEU A 41 14.42 23.17 -4.94
N LEU A 42 14.15 24.01 -5.95
CA LEU A 42 14.15 25.46 -5.80
C LEU A 42 13.12 25.91 -4.76
N LEU A 43 11.87 25.46 -4.85
CA LEU A 43 10.82 25.78 -3.88
C LEU A 43 11.15 25.26 -2.48
N GLY A 44 11.70 24.04 -2.40
CA GLY A 44 12.18 23.42 -1.16
C GLY A 44 13.27 24.23 -0.45
N SER A 45 14.10 24.95 -1.20
CA SER A 45 15.12 25.84 -0.64
C SER A 45 14.59 27.18 -0.13
N LYS A 46 13.29 27.47 -0.32
CA LYS A 46 12.66 28.76 -0.01
C LYS A 46 11.54 28.60 1.03
N PRO A 47 11.88 28.56 2.35
CA PRO A 47 10.90 28.33 3.40
C PRO A 47 9.80 29.39 3.44
N ASP A 48 10.10 30.66 3.10
CA ASP A 48 9.12 31.74 3.09
C ASP A 48 8.01 31.53 2.05
N LEU A 49 8.35 30.98 0.88
CA LEU A 49 7.38 30.64 -0.16
C LEU A 49 6.49 29.48 0.29
N LEU A 50 7.09 28.42 0.84
CA LEU A 50 6.32 27.27 1.36
C LEU A 50 5.37 27.70 2.50
N GLN A 51 5.83 28.58 3.39
CA GLN A 51 5.02 29.12 4.47
C GLN A 51 3.89 30.01 3.96
N ALA A 52 4.11 30.73 2.85
CA ALA A 52 3.08 31.51 2.18
C ALA A 52 2.02 30.60 1.55
N LEU A 53 2.42 29.54 0.85
CA LEU A 53 1.51 28.52 0.32
C LEU A 53 0.68 27.87 1.43
N LEU A 54 1.32 27.51 2.55
CA LEU A 54 0.63 26.90 3.69
C LEU A 54 -0.53 27.79 4.20
N ARG A 55 -0.34 29.12 4.26
CA ARG A 55 -1.41 30.06 4.65
C ARG A 55 -2.56 30.11 3.64
N LEU A 56 -2.27 29.90 2.36
CA LEU A 56 -3.27 29.92 1.28
C LEU A 56 -4.09 28.62 1.17
N THR A 57 -3.78 27.59 1.96
CA THR A 57 -4.62 26.36 2.05
C THR A 57 -6.02 26.63 2.61
N SER A 58 -6.20 27.74 3.31
CA SER A 58 -7.49 28.19 3.88
C SER A 58 -8.09 29.37 3.10
N ASP A 59 -7.64 29.63 1.86
CA ASP A 59 -8.14 30.73 1.05
C ASP A 59 -9.62 30.53 0.68
N PRO A 60 -10.45 31.59 0.62
CA PRO A 60 -11.85 31.48 0.19
C PRO A 60 -12.01 30.96 -1.25
N SER A 61 -11.01 31.15 -2.10
CA SER A 61 -11.04 30.67 -3.48
C SER A 61 -10.60 29.21 -3.58
N ILE A 62 -11.53 28.34 -3.94
CA ILE A 62 -11.26 26.91 -4.20
C ILE A 62 -10.17 26.73 -5.26
N GLY A 63 -10.10 27.62 -6.27
CA GLY A 63 -9.07 27.56 -7.31
C GLY A 63 -7.66 27.75 -6.76
N ILE A 64 -7.49 28.71 -5.83
CA ILE A 64 -6.20 28.98 -5.18
C ILE A 64 -5.81 27.81 -4.28
N VAL A 65 -6.74 27.33 -3.44
CA VAL A 65 -6.50 26.19 -2.55
C VAL A 65 -6.14 24.93 -3.35
N LYS A 66 -6.81 24.69 -4.47
CA LYS A 66 -6.50 23.60 -5.40
C LYS A 66 -5.05 23.69 -5.87
N ASP A 67 -4.61 24.83 -6.40
CA ASP A 67 -3.24 24.98 -6.91
C ASP A 67 -2.19 24.74 -5.82
N VAL A 68 -2.47 25.19 -4.59
CA VAL A 68 -1.62 24.94 -3.41
C VAL A 68 -1.52 23.46 -3.05
N TYR A 69 -2.63 22.72 -2.97
CA TYR A 69 -2.59 21.29 -2.67
C TYR A 69 -1.89 20.48 -3.77
N TYR A 70 -2.10 20.84 -5.04
CA TYR A 70 -1.40 20.18 -6.15
C TYR A 70 0.10 20.49 -6.13
N THR A 71 0.49 21.69 -5.72
CA THR A 71 1.90 22.02 -5.47
C THR A 71 2.48 21.11 -4.38
N PHE A 72 1.77 20.94 -3.25
CA PHE A 72 2.23 20.04 -2.19
C PHE A 72 2.26 18.56 -2.60
N ILE A 73 1.36 18.10 -3.49
CA ILE A 73 1.46 16.77 -4.09
C ILE A 73 2.80 16.63 -4.81
N ASN A 74 3.13 17.55 -5.70
CA ASN A 74 4.39 17.51 -6.46
C ASN A 74 5.61 17.58 -5.54
N LEU A 75 5.60 18.47 -4.56
CA LEU A 75 6.70 18.59 -3.59
C LEU A 75 6.85 17.33 -2.74
N SER A 76 5.74 16.72 -2.32
CA SER A 76 5.77 15.48 -1.53
C SER A 76 6.23 14.27 -2.33
N ALA A 77 6.06 14.28 -3.66
CA ALA A 77 6.57 13.21 -4.51
C ALA A 77 8.12 13.19 -4.58
N GLU A 78 8.77 14.30 -4.27
CA GLU A 78 10.23 14.42 -4.21
C GLU A 78 10.75 14.06 -2.80
N GLU A 79 11.27 12.84 -2.65
CA GLU A 79 11.72 12.28 -1.36
C GLU A 79 12.71 13.16 -0.60
N THR A 80 13.61 13.84 -1.33
CA THR A 80 14.60 14.76 -0.73
C THR A 80 13.96 15.94 0.03
N LEU A 81 12.68 16.24 -0.21
CA LEU A 81 11.95 17.33 0.43
C LEU A 81 11.10 16.88 1.62
N HIS A 82 10.96 15.58 1.88
CA HIS A 82 10.09 15.06 2.94
C HIS A 82 10.39 15.68 4.31
N GLN A 83 11.67 15.75 4.68
CA GLN A 83 12.09 16.39 5.95
C GLN A 83 11.82 17.90 5.98
N VAL A 84 11.92 18.59 4.84
CA VAL A 84 11.58 20.01 4.75
C VAL A 84 10.08 20.21 4.99
N LEU A 85 9.24 19.40 4.33
CA LEU A 85 7.78 19.50 4.45
C LEU A 85 7.27 19.10 5.84
N VAL A 86 7.79 18.01 6.40
CA VAL A 86 7.33 17.50 7.69
C VAL A 86 7.93 18.26 8.87
N SER A 87 9.25 18.49 8.87
CA SER A 87 9.94 19.04 10.05
C SER A 87 10.08 20.56 10.00
N ALA A 88 10.51 21.14 8.86
CA ALA A 88 10.76 22.58 8.77
C ALA A 88 9.46 23.39 8.54
N LEU A 89 8.59 22.92 7.64
CA LEU A 89 7.30 23.55 7.36
C LEU A 89 6.21 23.14 8.35
N ASN A 90 6.37 22.00 9.04
CA ASN A 90 5.38 21.44 9.95
C ASN A 90 4.00 21.25 9.28
N LEU A 91 4.01 20.58 8.12
CA LEU A 91 2.82 20.43 7.26
C LEU A 91 1.76 19.47 7.86
N LEU A 92 2.17 18.42 8.59
CA LEU A 92 1.28 17.33 9.01
C LEU A 92 0.06 17.78 9.84
N PRO A 93 0.20 18.65 10.86
CA PRO A 93 -0.95 19.05 11.67
C PRO A 93 -2.08 19.71 10.86
N LEU A 94 -1.72 20.49 9.82
CA LEU A 94 -2.70 21.10 8.92
C LEU A 94 -3.41 20.05 8.08
N LEU A 95 -2.64 19.13 7.47
CA LEU A 95 -3.19 18.04 6.66
C LEU A 95 -4.16 17.20 7.49
N CYS A 96 -3.79 16.86 8.72
CA CYS A 96 -4.58 16.04 9.61
C CYS A 96 -5.88 16.71 10.07
N ILE A 97 -5.85 18.01 10.39
CA ILE A 97 -7.08 18.75 10.72
C ILE A 97 -8.05 18.76 9.52
N ASN A 98 -7.54 19.03 8.32
CA ASN A 98 -8.38 19.13 7.12
C ASN A 98 -8.85 17.76 6.62
N LEU A 99 -8.07 16.70 6.81
CA LEU A 99 -8.47 15.33 6.46
C LEU A 99 -9.67 14.86 7.29
N LEU A 100 -9.76 15.33 8.55
CA LEU A 100 -10.83 14.99 9.47
C LEU A 100 -12.10 15.84 9.29
N ASP A 101 -12.10 16.85 8.42
CA ASP A 101 -13.29 17.61 8.06
C ASP A 101 -14.12 16.85 7.00
N PRO A 102 -15.34 16.40 7.34
CA PRO A 102 -16.23 15.65 6.43
C PRO A 102 -16.66 16.41 5.17
N SER A 103 -16.39 17.71 5.09
CA SER A 103 -16.80 18.58 3.99
C SER A 103 -15.64 19.13 3.16
N PHE A 104 -14.41 18.80 3.57
CA PHE A 104 -13.20 19.37 2.99
C PHE A 104 -13.02 18.89 1.54
N PRO A 105 -12.88 19.80 0.56
CA PRO A 105 -12.89 19.42 -0.85
C PRO A 105 -11.62 18.72 -1.33
N PHE A 106 -10.53 18.76 -0.56
CA PHE A 106 -9.21 18.24 -0.98
C PHE A 106 -8.70 17.08 -0.12
N SER A 107 -9.60 16.31 0.52
CA SER A 107 -9.21 15.17 1.35
C SER A 107 -8.42 14.11 0.57
N ASP A 108 -8.78 13.85 -0.69
CA ASP A 108 -8.04 12.89 -1.54
C ASP A 108 -6.61 13.37 -1.82
N GLN A 109 -6.41 14.67 -2.07
CA GLN A 109 -5.08 15.25 -2.26
C GLN A 109 -4.25 15.14 -0.97
N ILE A 110 -4.88 15.31 0.20
CA ILE A 110 -4.21 15.08 1.49
C ILE A 110 -3.77 13.62 1.61
N CYS A 111 -4.64 12.65 1.27
CA CYS A 111 -4.26 11.24 1.28
C CYS A 111 -3.06 10.96 0.36
N THR A 112 -3.01 11.56 -0.83
CA THR A 112 -1.86 11.44 -1.73
C THR A 112 -0.59 12.03 -1.13
N ILE A 113 -0.66 13.23 -0.53
CA ILE A 113 0.50 13.86 0.13
C ILE A 113 1.01 12.98 1.27
N LEU A 114 0.13 12.49 2.15
CA LEU A 114 0.53 11.61 3.26
C LEU A 114 1.10 10.28 2.78
N SER A 115 0.53 9.70 1.72
CA SER A 115 1.08 8.49 1.09
C SER A 115 2.48 8.72 0.52
N ASN A 116 2.74 9.87 -0.09
CA ASN A 116 4.08 10.20 -0.57
C ASN A 116 5.06 10.42 0.59
N LEU A 117 4.67 11.22 1.60
CA LEU A 117 5.48 11.50 2.80
C LEU A 117 5.73 10.29 3.70
N SER A 118 5.08 9.14 3.45
CA SER A 118 5.29 7.91 4.22
C SER A 118 6.23 6.92 3.53
N ARG A 119 6.79 7.27 2.36
CA ARG A 119 7.76 6.39 1.67
C ARG A 119 9.14 6.38 2.32
N ASP A 120 9.51 7.47 3.00
CA ASP A 120 10.75 7.56 3.78
C ASP A 120 10.51 7.12 5.23
N ASP A 121 11.35 6.24 5.75
CA ASP A 121 11.22 5.62 7.08
C ASP A 121 11.12 6.64 8.23
N ARG A 122 11.84 7.75 8.15
CA ARG A 122 11.83 8.78 9.20
C ARG A 122 10.53 9.57 9.20
N THR A 123 10.09 10.04 8.03
CA THR A 123 8.83 10.78 7.90
C THR A 123 7.60 9.88 8.06
N CYS A 124 7.68 8.61 7.68
CA CYS A 124 6.65 7.60 7.92
C CYS A 124 6.33 7.47 9.42
N ARG A 125 7.35 7.39 10.30
CA ARG A 125 7.13 7.40 11.76
C ARG A 125 6.46 8.68 12.24
N GLN A 126 6.81 9.85 11.67
CA GLN A 126 6.18 11.12 12.04
C GLN A 126 4.70 11.17 11.60
N VAL A 127 4.37 10.61 10.43
CA VAL A 127 2.98 10.46 9.96
C VAL A 127 2.19 9.53 10.88
N LEU A 128 2.78 8.40 11.29
CA LEU A 128 2.15 7.46 12.22
C LEU A 128 1.84 8.10 13.59
N GLN A 129 2.78 8.89 14.10
CA GLN A 129 2.69 9.54 15.42
C GLN A 129 1.80 10.80 15.43
N ASP A 130 1.30 11.25 14.27
CA ASP A 130 0.45 12.43 14.22
C ASP A 130 -0.98 12.14 14.70
N LYS A 131 -1.75 13.22 14.92
CA LYS A 131 -3.03 13.22 15.65
C LYS A 131 -4.15 12.37 15.06
N VAL A 132 -4.08 11.98 13.79
CA VAL A 132 -5.13 11.14 13.18
C VAL A 132 -5.09 9.76 13.81
N GLY A 133 -3.90 9.17 13.94
CA GLY A 133 -3.71 7.80 14.38
C GLY A 133 -4.24 6.75 13.38
N LEU A 134 -3.70 5.54 13.48
CA LEU A 134 -3.96 4.46 12.52
C LEU A 134 -5.43 4.03 12.48
N SER A 135 -6.06 3.92 13.66
CA SER A 135 -7.46 3.51 13.78
C SER A 135 -8.42 4.45 13.05
N LYS A 136 -8.15 5.76 13.07
CA LYS A 136 -8.97 6.75 12.37
C LYS A 136 -8.73 6.72 10.87
N LEU A 137 -7.49 6.53 10.41
CA LEU A 137 -7.21 6.32 8.99
C LEU A 137 -7.99 5.11 8.44
N VAL A 138 -8.04 4.01 9.18
CA VAL A 138 -8.82 2.83 8.80
C VAL A 138 -10.33 3.11 8.82
N GLU A 139 -10.82 3.94 9.75
CA GLU A 139 -12.22 4.41 9.71
C GLU A 139 -12.55 5.23 8.46
N LEU A 140 -11.70 6.19 8.11
CA LEU A 140 -11.86 7.00 6.89
C LEU A 140 -11.81 6.13 5.64
N PHE A 141 -10.91 5.17 5.60
CA PHE A 141 -10.83 4.19 4.53
C PHE A 141 -12.13 3.41 4.42
N CYS A 142 -12.57 2.74 5.49
CA CYS A 142 -13.75 1.87 5.44
C CYS A 142 -15.07 2.64 5.20
N CYS A 143 -15.17 3.92 5.56
CA CYS A 143 -16.40 4.70 5.48
C CYS A 143 -16.44 5.61 4.23
N GLU A 144 -16.90 5.06 3.10
CA GLU A 144 -17.00 5.80 1.83
C GLU A 144 -17.90 7.04 1.90
N LYS A 145 -18.81 7.11 2.87
CA LYS A 145 -19.73 8.23 3.06
C LYS A 145 -19.23 9.28 4.04
N PHE A 146 -18.01 9.13 4.57
CA PHE A 146 -17.45 10.09 5.52
C PHE A 146 -17.38 11.51 4.92
N ASN A 147 -16.90 11.63 3.68
CA ASN A 147 -16.89 12.89 2.93
C ASN A 147 -17.42 12.63 1.52
N PRO A 148 -18.57 13.22 1.12
CA PRO A 148 -19.19 12.96 -0.18
C PRO A 148 -18.38 13.49 -1.37
N LYS A 149 -17.30 14.23 -1.13
CA LYS A 149 -16.40 14.79 -2.15
C LYS A 149 -15.09 14.00 -2.28
N ALA A 150 -14.88 12.97 -1.48
CA ALA A 150 -13.62 12.24 -1.40
C ALA A 150 -13.85 10.73 -1.47
N THR A 151 -12.84 10.03 -1.97
CA THR A 151 -12.86 8.57 -2.18
C THR A 151 -11.93 7.83 -1.22
N PHE A 152 -10.96 8.54 -0.61
CA PHE A 152 -9.97 8.03 0.34
C PHE A 152 -9.13 6.86 -0.18
N HIS A 153 -9.05 6.69 -1.51
CA HIS A 153 -8.34 5.57 -2.13
C HIS A 153 -6.86 5.51 -1.71
N TYR A 154 -6.20 6.66 -1.66
CA TYR A 154 -4.77 6.76 -1.31
C TYR A 154 -4.45 6.48 0.17
N ILE A 155 -5.46 6.28 1.04
CA ILE A 155 -5.21 5.70 2.36
C ILE A 155 -4.69 4.26 2.23
N GLY A 156 -5.04 3.52 1.16
CA GLY A 156 -4.51 2.17 0.93
C GLY A 156 -2.97 2.12 0.89
N PRO A 157 -2.33 2.82 -0.06
CA PRO A 157 -0.88 2.94 -0.11
C PRO A 157 -0.25 3.56 1.15
N LEU A 158 -0.94 4.49 1.82
CA LEU A 158 -0.49 5.03 3.12
C LEU A 158 -0.44 3.91 4.19
N LEU A 159 -1.47 3.09 4.33
CA LEU A 159 -1.49 1.96 5.26
C LEU A 159 -0.40 0.94 4.93
N SER A 160 -0.19 0.66 3.64
CA SER A 160 0.92 -0.19 3.19
C SER A 160 2.28 0.35 3.66
N ASN A 161 2.56 1.63 3.44
CA ASN A 161 3.78 2.28 3.91
C ASN A 161 3.93 2.24 5.44
N LEU A 162 2.86 2.60 6.17
CA LEU A 162 2.87 2.59 7.63
C LEU A 162 3.14 1.19 8.17
N SER A 163 2.51 0.15 7.61
CA SER A 163 2.67 -1.25 8.05
C SER A 163 4.07 -1.84 7.85
N GLN A 164 4.99 -1.14 7.16
CA GLN A 164 6.41 -1.50 7.16
C GLN A 164 7.08 -1.23 8.52
N LEU A 165 6.56 -0.27 9.30
CA LEU A 165 6.98 -0.01 10.67
C LEU A 165 6.39 -1.06 11.63
N GLN A 166 7.19 -1.48 12.60
CA GLN A 166 6.76 -2.49 13.57
C GLN A 166 5.62 -1.98 14.47
N GLU A 167 5.72 -0.72 14.91
CA GLU A 167 4.74 -0.05 15.76
C GLU A 167 3.36 0.02 15.09
N ALA A 168 3.31 0.22 13.77
CA ALA A 168 2.06 0.20 13.02
C ALA A 168 1.48 -1.23 12.92
N ARG A 169 2.33 -2.25 12.70
CA ARG A 169 1.87 -3.64 12.69
C ARG A 169 1.30 -4.07 14.02
N GLU A 170 1.93 -3.66 15.13
CA GLU A 170 1.42 -3.92 16.48
C GLU A 170 0.00 -3.36 16.65
N GLU A 171 -0.28 -2.14 16.15
CA GLU A 171 -1.63 -1.57 16.18
C GLU A 171 -2.63 -2.27 15.23
N ILE A 172 -2.18 -2.74 14.06
CA ILE A 172 -3.03 -3.45 13.08
C ILE A 172 -3.39 -4.85 13.60
N LEU A 173 -2.42 -5.54 14.21
CA LEU A 173 -2.52 -6.90 14.72
C LEU A 173 -3.04 -6.96 16.17
N ASP A 174 -3.36 -5.80 16.78
CA ASP A 174 -4.02 -5.72 18.07
C ASP A 174 -5.41 -6.38 18.00
N ARG A 175 -5.54 -7.51 18.72
CA ARG A 175 -6.74 -8.36 18.71
C ARG A 175 -7.98 -7.66 19.25
N ASP A 176 -7.82 -6.72 20.17
CA ASP A 176 -8.94 -6.02 20.81
C ASP A 176 -9.48 -4.89 19.93
N ARG A 177 -8.66 -4.37 19.00
CA ARG A 177 -9.04 -3.27 18.11
C ARG A 177 -9.68 -3.72 16.80
N CYS A 178 -9.51 -4.98 16.42
CA CYS A 178 -10.03 -5.59 15.20
C CYS A 178 -9.71 -4.77 13.92
N VAL A 179 -8.54 -4.14 13.86
CA VAL A 179 -8.15 -3.26 12.74
C VAL A 179 -7.97 -4.08 11.46
N LEU A 180 -7.21 -5.17 11.55
CA LEU A 180 -6.95 -6.07 10.43
C LEU A 180 -8.25 -6.58 9.77
N GLN A 181 -9.20 -7.09 10.56
CA GLN A 181 -10.45 -7.69 10.06
C GLN A 181 -11.29 -6.69 9.26
N ARG A 182 -11.23 -5.40 9.62
CA ARG A 182 -11.93 -4.33 8.88
C ARG A 182 -11.34 -4.06 7.50
N LEU A 183 -10.09 -4.44 7.27
CA LEU A 183 -9.41 -4.30 5.98
C LEU A 183 -9.70 -5.48 5.04
N LEU A 184 -10.00 -6.67 5.56
CA LEU A 184 -10.15 -7.90 4.76
C LEU A 184 -11.13 -7.78 3.58
N PRO A 185 -12.33 -7.18 3.71
CA PRO A 185 -13.25 -7.05 2.56
C PRO A 185 -12.66 -6.25 1.39
N PHE A 186 -11.63 -5.43 1.65
CA PHE A 186 -11.03 -4.58 0.64
C PHE A 186 -9.98 -5.28 -0.22
N THR A 187 -9.65 -6.56 0.02
CA THR A 187 -8.83 -7.36 -0.92
C THR A 187 -9.53 -7.56 -2.26
N GLN A 188 -10.86 -7.44 -2.30
CA GLN A 188 -11.69 -7.59 -3.50
C GLN A 188 -12.51 -6.34 -3.83
N PHE A 189 -12.07 -5.17 -3.36
CA PHE A 189 -12.79 -3.93 -3.61
C PHE A 189 -12.77 -3.55 -5.10
N GLU A 190 -13.86 -3.84 -5.81
CA GLU A 190 -13.95 -3.73 -7.28
C GLU A 190 -13.66 -2.31 -7.79
N ALA A 191 -14.18 -1.29 -7.10
CA ALA A 191 -14.12 0.09 -7.58
C ALA A 191 -12.71 0.72 -7.53
N SER A 192 -11.72 0.09 -6.91
CA SER A 192 -10.37 0.67 -6.82
C SER A 192 -9.25 -0.35 -6.61
N THR A 193 -8.43 -0.55 -7.65
CA THR A 193 -7.17 -1.31 -7.58
C THR A 193 -6.21 -0.73 -6.55
N ILE A 194 -6.22 0.59 -6.33
CA ILE A 194 -5.37 1.27 -5.33
C ILE A 194 -5.72 0.77 -3.92
N ARG A 195 -7.00 0.58 -3.61
CA ARG A 195 -7.45 0.07 -2.31
C ARG A 195 -7.10 -1.40 -2.13
N ARG A 196 -7.34 -2.22 -3.16
CA ARG A 196 -6.97 -3.64 -3.15
C ARG A 196 -5.46 -3.80 -2.91
N GLY A 197 -4.64 -3.13 -3.71
CA GLY A 197 -3.18 -3.19 -3.58
C GLY A 197 -2.67 -2.69 -2.23
N GLY A 198 -3.22 -1.58 -1.73
CA GLY A 198 -2.86 -1.08 -0.40
C GLY A 198 -3.15 -2.07 0.73
N VAL A 199 -4.31 -2.72 0.68
CA VAL A 199 -4.73 -3.72 1.68
C VAL A 199 -3.91 -5.00 1.56
N ILE A 200 -3.75 -5.55 0.35
CA ILE A 200 -2.94 -6.75 0.12
C ILE A 200 -1.51 -6.53 0.61
N ALA A 201 -0.91 -5.37 0.31
CA ALA A 201 0.42 -5.02 0.79
C ALA A 201 0.48 -4.87 2.32
N THR A 202 -0.55 -4.28 2.93
CA THR A 202 -0.67 -4.18 4.39
C THR A 202 -0.73 -5.57 5.05
N LEU A 203 -1.53 -6.49 4.48
CA LEU A 203 -1.65 -7.87 4.96
C LEU A 203 -0.33 -8.63 4.80
N ARG A 204 0.35 -8.48 3.66
CA ARG A 204 1.69 -9.04 3.41
C ARG A 204 2.69 -8.56 4.45
N ASN A 205 2.72 -7.25 4.72
CA ASN A 205 3.62 -6.66 5.71
C ASN A 205 3.35 -7.21 7.11
N CYS A 206 2.08 -7.39 7.48
CA CYS A 206 1.68 -8.04 8.72
C CYS A 206 2.14 -9.50 8.80
N CYS A 207 2.14 -10.23 7.68
CA CYS A 207 2.57 -11.63 7.61
C CYS A 207 4.10 -11.83 7.75
N PHE A 208 4.92 -10.77 7.77
CA PHE A 208 6.32 -10.92 8.19
C PHE A 208 6.46 -11.23 9.67
N ASP A 209 5.47 -10.89 10.50
CA ASP A 209 5.44 -11.27 11.90
C ASP A 209 4.84 -12.68 12.06
N HIS A 210 5.71 -13.68 11.87
CA HIS A 210 5.34 -15.10 11.91
C HIS A 210 4.73 -15.55 13.23
N SER A 211 4.96 -14.82 14.33
CA SER A 211 4.33 -15.14 15.62
C SER A 211 2.80 -15.02 15.59
N HIS A 212 2.26 -14.26 14.63
CA HIS A 212 0.83 -14.05 14.45
C HIS A 212 0.18 -15.04 13.47
N HIS A 213 0.95 -15.84 12.71
CA HIS A 213 0.39 -16.72 11.67
C HIS A 213 -0.68 -17.68 12.18
N ALA A 214 -0.47 -18.27 13.37
CA ALA A 214 -1.45 -19.16 13.97
C ALA A 214 -2.78 -18.48 14.28
N TRP A 215 -2.74 -17.20 14.68
CA TRP A 215 -3.92 -16.38 14.94
C TRP A 215 -4.58 -15.88 13.64
N LEU A 216 -3.78 -15.39 12.69
CA LEU A 216 -4.24 -14.95 11.37
C LEU A 216 -4.99 -16.07 10.61
N LEU A 217 -4.54 -17.31 10.76
CA LEU A 217 -5.14 -18.51 10.15
C LEU A 217 -6.19 -19.21 11.04
N SER A 218 -6.53 -18.63 12.19
CA SER A 218 -7.58 -19.15 13.08
C SER A 218 -8.95 -18.60 12.70
N ASP A 219 -10.01 -19.23 13.23
CA ASP A 219 -11.39 -18.80 13.01
C ASP A 219 -11.68 -17.38 13.55
N GLU A 220 -10.80 -16.78 14.36
CA GLU A 220 -10.94 -15.40 14.85
C GLU A 220 -10.70 -14.33 13.78
N VAL A 221 -9.84 -14.64 12.79
CA VAL A 221 -9.49 -13.73 11.70
C VAL A 221 -9.95 -14.29 10.36
N ASP A 222 -9.77 -15.59 10.18
CA ASP A 222 -10.04 -16.34 8.95
C ASP A 222 -9.44 -15.62 7.72
N LEU A 223 -8.12 -15.37 7.76
CA LEU A 223 -7.43 -14.60 6.71
C LEU A 223 -7.41 -15.35 5.36
N LEU A 224 -7.35 -16.68 5.39
CA LEU A 224 -7.05 -17.50 4.22
C LEU A 224 -8.05 -17.31 3.06
N PRO A 225 -9.39 -17.30 3.28
CA PRO A 225 -10.35 -16.99 2.23
C PRO A 225 -10.11 -15.67 1.51
N PHE A 226 -9.79 -14.61 2.25
CA PHE A 226 -9.57 -13.27 1.67
C PHE A 226 -8.33 -13.16 0.80
N LEU A 227 -7.36 -14.06 0.98
CA LEU A 227 -6.16 -14.17 0.13
C LEU A 227 -6.40 -15.07 -1.08
N LEU A 228 -7.17 -16.16 -0.92
CA LEU A 228 -7.41 -17.14 -1.98
C LEU A 228 -8.50 -16.73 -2.96
N LEU A 229 -9.57 -16.08 -2.48
CA LEU A 229 -10.73 -15.77 -3.33
C LEU A 229 -10.38 -14.85 -4.52
N PRO A 230 -9.49 -13.85 -4.40
CA PRO A 230 -9.00 -13.10 -5.56
C PRO A 230 -8.19 -13.96 -6.55
N LEU A 231 -7.60 -15.08 -6.11
CA LEU A 231 -6.84 -16.02 -6.96
C LEU A 231 -7.74 -17.12 -7.55
N ALA A 232 -8.96 -17.29 -7.06
CA ALA A 232 -9.87 -18.34 -7.51
C ALA A 232 -10.59 -17.96 -8.81
N GLY A 233 -10.74 -18.92 -9.72
CA GLY A 233 -11.49 -18.80 -10.96
C GLY A 233 -12.71 -19.72 -11.00
N PRO A 234 -13.36 -19.88 -12.17
CA PRO A 234 -14.58 -20.65 -12.35
C PRO A 234 -14.32 -22.14 -12.63
N GLU A 235 -13.09 -22.64 -12.41
CA GLU A 235 -12.75 -24.02 -12.72
C GLU A 235 -13.50 -25.02 -11.82
N GLU A 236 -13.91 -26.15 -12.41
CA GLU A 236 -14.54 -27.24 -11.68
C GLU A 236 -13.49 -28.07 -10.92
N LEU A 237 -13.51 -27.98 -9.59
CA LEU A 237 -12.75 -28.88 -8.72
C LEU A 237 -13.56 -30.14 -8.41
N SER A 238 -12.87 -31.23 -8.07
CA SER A 238 -13.55 -32.44 -7.60
C SER A 238 -14.34 -32.18 -6.30
N GLU A 239 -15.31 -33.04 -5.98
CA GLU A 239 -16.13 -32.89 -4.77
C GLU A 239 -15.27 -32.88 -3.49
N GLU A 240 -14.28 -33.78 -3.40
CA GLU A 240 -13.34 -33.85 -2.27
C GLU A 240 -12.44 -32.61 -2.16
N GLU A 241 -12.01 -32.04 -3.29
CA GLU A 241 -11.25 -30.79 -3.30
C GLU A 241 -12.12 -29.61 -2.87
N ASN A 242 -13.36 -29.52 -3.37
CA ASN A 242 -14.32 -28.48 -3.00
C ASN A 242 -14.68 -28.54 -1.51
N GLU A 243 -15.02 -29.71 -0.98
CA GLU A 243 -15.41 -29.86 0.44
C GLU A 243 -14.28 -29.48 1.41
N GLY A 244 -13.01 -29.63 0.99
CA GLY A 244 -11.86 -29.24 1.80
C GLY A 244 -11.50 -27.74 1.75
N LEU A 245 -12.00 -27.00 0.76
CA LEU A 245 -11.79 -25.55 0.66
C LEU A 245 -12.56 -24.80 1.76
N PRO A 246 -12.15 -23.56 2.12
CA PRO A 246 -12.99 -22.68 2.92
C PRO A 246 -14.33 -22.41 2.23
N VAL A 247 -15.39 -22.19 3.02
CA VAL A 247 -16.78 -22.11 2.54
C VAL A 247 -16.95 -21.10 1.40
N ASP A 248 -16.32 -19.94 1.48
CA ASP A 248 -16.42 -18.88 0.47
C ASP A 248 -15.79 -19.23 -0.88
N LEU A 249 -15.01 -20.32 -0.95
CA LEU A 249 -14.31 -20.80 -2.14
C LEU A 249 -14.95 -22.05 -2.75
N GLN A 250 -15.99 -22.61 -2.12
CA GLN A 250 -16.64 -23.82 -2.62
C GLN A 250 -17.63 -23.47 -3.73
N TYR A 251 -17.63 -24.25 -4.82
CA TYR A 251 -18.61 -24.15 -5.90
C TYR A 251 -18.82 -22.72 -6.43
N LEU A 252 -17.71 -22.07 -6.80
CA LEU A 252 -17.72 -20.72 -7.35
C LEU A 252 -18.54 -20.65 -8.65
N PRO A 253 -19.21 -19.53 -8.92
CA PRO A 253 -20.03 -19.39 -10.13
C PRO A 253 -19.17 -19.27 -11.39
N GLU A 254 -19.76 -19.58 -12.55
CA GLU A 254 -19.07 -19.53 -13.85
C GLU A 254 -18.56 -18.13 -14.23
N ASP A 255 -19.15 -17.07 -13.69
CA ASP A 255 -18.73 -15.68 -13.92
C ASP A 255 -17.61 -15.22 -12.98
N LYS A 256 -17.17 -16.05 -12.02
CA LYS A 256 -16.09 -15.72 -11.09
C LYS A 256 -14.82 -15.36 -11.84
N GLN A 257 -14.37 -14.12 -11.65
CA GLN A 257 -13.09 -13.63 -12.19
C GLN A 257 -12.02 -13.56 -11.11
N ARG A 258 -10.78 -13.85 -11.52
CA ARG A 258 -9.59 -13.60 -10.70
C ARG A 258 -9.28 -12.10 -10.65
N GLU A 259 -8.41 -11.72 -9.73
CA GLU A 259 -7.82 -10.38 -9.70
C GLU A 259 -7.16 -10.07 -11.06
N PRO A 260 -7.60 -9.01 -11.76
CA PRO A 260 -7.06 -8.69 -13.09
C PRO A 260 -5.60 -8.24 -13.05
N ASP A 261 -5.18 -7.58 -11.96
CA ASP A 261 -3.82 -7.06 -11.82
C ASP A 261 -2.82 -8.18 -11.44
N SER A 262 -1.83 -8.43 -12.30
CA SER A 262 -0.83 -9.49 -12.10
C SER A 262 0.11 -9.21 -10.92
N ASP A 263 0.41 -7.95 -10.62
CA ASP A 263 1.24 -7.60 -9.46
C ASP A 263 0.48 -7.86 -8.16
N LEU A 264 -0.82 -7.59 -8.12
CA LEU A 264 -1.65 -7.92 -6.96
C LEU A 264 -1.78 -9.43 -6.77
N ARG A 265 -1.98 -10.18 -7.85
CA ARG A 265 -1.96 -11.65 -7.83
C ARG A 265 -0.64 -12.19 -7.28
N ARG A 266 0.49 -11.72 -7.79
CA ARG A 266 1.83 -12.08 -7.29
C ARG A 266 1.97 -11.78 -5.80
N MET A 267 1.53 -10.60 -5.36
CA MET A 267 1.62 -10.21 -3.95
C MET A 267 0.77 -11.10 -3.02
N LEU A 268 -0.41 -11.54 -3.47
CA LEU A 268 -1.24 -12.51 -2.73
C LEU A 268 -0.52 -13.86 -2.61
N LEU A 269 0.08 -14.36 -3.69
CA LEU A 269 0.86 -15.61 -3.70
C LEU A 269 2.06 -15.53 -2.75
N GLU A 270 2.80 -14.43 -2.78
CA GLU A 270 3.90 -14.18 -1.84
C GLU A 270 3.41 -14.12 -0.39
N THR A 271 2.21 -13.58 -0.14
CA THR A 271 1.61 -13.54 1.19
C THR A 271 1.26 -14.94 1.70
N LEU A 272 0.70 -15.79 0.83
CA LEU A 272 0.45 -17.21 1.14
C LEU A 272 1.75 -17.96 1.40
N LEU A 273 2.80 -17.67 0.63
CA LEU A 273 4.14 -18.25 0.83
C LEU A 273 4.75 -17.82 2.18
N LEU A 274 4.58 -16.55 2.59
CA LEU A 274 4.99 -16.09 3.92
C LEU A 274 4.27 -16.87 5.02
N LEU A 275 2.95 -17.11 4.89
CA LEU A 275 2.20 -17.93 5.85
C LEU A 275 2.72 -19.37 5.93
N CYS A 276 3.24 -19.92 4.82
CA CYS A 276 3.91 -21.23 4.79
C CYS A 276 5.29 -21.26 5.49
N ALA A 277 5.81 -20.14 6.00
CA ALA A 277 7.03 -20.14 6.80
C ALA A 277 6.91 -21.03 8.05
N THR A 278 5.72 -21.08 8.66
CA THR A 278 5.47 -21.86 9.87
C THR A 278 4.85 -23.23 9.57
N SER A 279 5.15 -24.24 10.38
CA SER A 279 4.58 -25.59 10.28
C SER A 279 3.06 -25.58 10.41
N ARG A 280 2.53 -24.73 11.30
CA ARG A 280 1.09 -24.48 11.41
C ARG A 280 0.51 -23.92 10.10
N GLY A 281 1.16 -22.93 9.50
CA GLY A 281 0.72 -22.34 8.24
C GLY A 281 0.69 -23.36 7.11
N ARG A 282 1.79 -24.10 6.90
CA ARG A 282 1.84 -25.20 5.91
C ARG A 282 0.74 -26.21 6.14
N SER A 283 0.55 -26.65 7.38
CA SER A 283 -0.49 -27.63 7.74
C SER A 283 -1.89 -27.12 7.42
N VAL A 284 -2.20 -25.86 7.75
CA VAL A 284 -3.50 -25.26 7.46
C VAL A 284 -3.71 -25.16 5.95
N LEU A 285 -2.78 -24.60 5.18
CA LEU A 285 -2.93 -24.44 3.73
C LEU A 285 -3.06 -25.81 3.02
N LYS A 286 -2.27 -26.81 3.43
CA LYS A 286 -2.40 -28.18 2.90
C LYS A 286 -3.77 -28.80 3.24
N SER A 287 -4.23 -28.66 4.49
CA SER A 287 -5.52 -29.21 4.93
C SER A 287 -6.74 -28.54 4.28
N ARG A 288 -6.58 -27.30 3.80
CA ARG A 288 -7.64 -26.50 3.17
C ARG A 288 -7.64 -26.59 1.64
N GLN A 289 -7.03 -27.64 1.08
CA GLN A 289 -6.97 -27.91 -0.36
C GLN A 289 -6.41 -26.75 -1.21
N VAL A 290 -5.53 -25.92 -0.64
CA VAL A 290 -4.94 -24.77 -1.35
C VAL A 290 -4.15 -25.21 -2.59
N TYR A 291 -3.53 -26.39 -2.54
CA TYR A 291 -2.83 -26.97 -3.69
C TYR A 291 -3.75 -27.13 -4.91
N ALA A 292 -4.98 -27.62 -4.72
CA ALA A 292 -5.92 -27.82 -5.83
C ALA A 292 -6.23 -26.49 -6.53
N LEU A 293 -6.49 -25.44 -5.75
CA LEU A 293 -6.74 -24.09 -6.27
C LEU A 293 -5.50 -23.54 -6.99
N MET A 294 -4.30 -23.72 -6.42
CA MET A 294 -3.06 -23.25 -7.02
C MET A 294 -2.70 -23.98 -8.32
N ARG A 295 -3.05 -25.27 -8.44
CA ARG A 295 -2.86 -26.06 -9.67
C ARG A 295 -3.66 -25.48 -10.83
N GLU A 296 -4.94 -25.17 -10.60
CA GLU A 296 -5.79 -24.55 -11.62
C GLU A 296 -5.33 -23.11 -11.91
N TYR A 297 -4.97 -22.35 -10.87
CA TYR A 297 -4.42 -21.00 -11.02
C TYR A 297 -3.16 -20.98 -11.88
N HIS A 298 -2.18 -21.85 -11.60
CA HIS A 298 -0.91 -21.93 -12.32
C HIS A 298 -1.11 -22.28 -13.80
N SER A 299 -2.08 -23.16 -14.10
CA SER A 299 -2.42 -23.53 -15.47
C SER A 299 -3.06 -22.39 -16.26
N TRP A 300 -3.79 -21.49 -15.58
CA TRP A 300 -4.43 -20.32 -16.16
C TRP A 300 -3.51 -19.10 -16.27
N GLU A 301 -2.57 -18.92 -15.35
CA GLU A 301 -1.70 -17.76 -15.27
C GLU A 301 -0.69 -17.68 -16.42
N SER A 302 -0.77 -16.60 -17.20
CA SER A 302 0.16 -16.32 -18.29
C SER A 302 1.31 -15.40 -17.90
N THR A 303 1.17 -14.61 -16.83
CA THR A 303 2.20 -13.62 -16.46
C THR A 303 3.39 -14.32 -15.80
N PRO A 304 4.61 -14.25 -16.35
CA PRO A 304 5.75 -15.02 -15.87
C PRO A 304 6.02 -14.89 -14.36
N GLN A 305 5.98 -13.67 -13.83
CA GLN A 305 6.30 -13.41 -12.42
C GLN A 305 5.23 -13.95 -11.46
N ALA A 306 3.95 -13.85 -11.82
CA ALA A 306 2.87 -14.41 -11.00
C ALA A 306 2.86 -15.95 -11.08
N ARG A 307 3.17 -16.50 -12.26
CA ARG A 307 3.30 -17.96 -12.47
C ARG A 307 4.44 -18.54 -11.64
N SER A 308 5.63 -17.91 -11.66
CA SER A 308 6.77 -18.30 -10.81
C SER A 308 6.41 -18.25 -9.32
N ALA A 309 5.72 -17.19 -8.86
CA ALA A 309 5.28 -17.10 -7.47
C ALA A 309 4.33 -18.25 -7.09
N ALA A 310 3.43 -18.65 -8.00
CA ALA A 310 2.57 -19.81 -7.80
C ALA A 310 3.35 -21.12 -7.75
N GLU A 311 4.36 -21.30 -8.60
CA GLU A 311 5.24 -22.48 -8.59
C GLU A 311 5.97 -22.63 -7.25
N LYS A 312 6.54 -21.55 -6.72
CA LYS A 312 7.20 -21.54 -5.40
C LYS A 312 6.25 -21.95 -4.29
N LEU A 313 5.01 -21.43 -4.30
CA LEU A 313 3.99 -21.82 -3.33
C LEU A 313 3.61 -23.30 -3.48
N ILE A 314 3.37 -23.77 -4.71
CA ILE A 314 3.04 -25.16 -5.01
C ILE A 314 4.13 -26.10 -4.51
N GLN A 315 5.41 -25.78 -4.75
CA GLN A 315 6.55 -26.59 -4.32
C GLN A 315 6.55 -26.81 -2.80
N ILE A 316 6.21 -25.78 -2.00
CA ILE A 316 6.09 -25.92 -0.54
C ILE A 316 4.86 -26.75 -0.15
N LEU A 317 3.76 -26.64 -0.88
CA LEU A 317 2.52 -27.37 -0.60
C LEU A 317 2.62 -28.88 -0.93
N ILE A 318 3.37 -29.25 -1.97
CA ILE A 318 3.62 -30.66 -2.31
C ILE A 318 4.78 -31.28 -1.54
N GLY A 319 5.71 -30.46 -1.04
CA GLY A 319 6.88 -30.91 -0.32
C GLY A 319 6.55 -31.57 1.02
N ASP A 320 7.40 -32.49 1.45
CA ASP A 320 7.31 -33.09 2.78
C ASP A 320 7.50 -32.03 3.88
N GLU A 321 6.92 -32.29 5.05
CA GLU A 321 7.12 -31.41 6.20
C GLU A 321 8.62 -31.41 6.62
N PRO A 322 9.22 -30.25 6.89
CA PRO A 322 10.59 -30.16 7.36
C PRO A 322 10.85 -30.97 8.63
N GLN A 323 12.13 -31.28 8.88
CA GLN A 323 12.55 -32.06 10.05
C GLN A 323 12.13 -31.36 11.36
N THR A 324 11.90 -32.14 12.42
CA THR A 324 11.58 -31.61 13.74
C THR A 324 12.62 -30.59 14.20
N GLY A 325 12.17 -29.38 14.58
CA GLY A 325 13.06 -28.25 14.87
C GLY A 325 13.22 -27.25 13.71
N MET A 326 12.63 -27.52 12.55
CA MET A 326 12.51 -26.59 11.41
C MET A 326 11.07 -26.08 11.26
N ASP A 327 10.40 -25.85 12.39
CA ASP A 327 8.99 -25.44 12.42
C ASP A 327 8.78 -24.07 11.78
N ASN A 328 9.69 -23.11 12.00
CA ASN A 328 9.65 -21.81 11.37
C ASN A 328 10.86 -21.61 10.45
N LEU A 329 10.64 -21.63 9.14
CA LEU A 329 11.68 -21.50 8.13
C LEU A 329 12.40 -20.15 8.17
N MET A 330 11.77 -19.11 8.71
CA MET A 330 12.34 -17.75 8.82
C MET A 330 13.34 -17.60 9.98
N GLU A 331 13.36 -18.54 10.92
CA GLU A 331 14.27 -18.53 12.07
C GLU A 331 15.49 -19.47 11.88
N ILE A 332 15.52 -20.23 10.78
CA ILE A 332 16.58 -21.20 10.53
C ILE A 332 17.84 -20.48 10.05
N PRO A 333 19.01 -20.70 10.69
CA PRO A 333 20.27 -20.18 10.18
C PRO A 333 20.61 -20.86 8.86
N ILE A 334 20.76 -20.07 7.80
CA ILE A 334 21.12 -20.55 6.48
C ILE A 334 22.66 -20.58 6.37
N PRO A 335 23.29 -21.73 6.05
CA PRO A 335 24.73 -21.78 5.80
C PRO A 335 25.13 -20.89 4.61
N GLU A 336 26.28 -20.22 4.69
CA GLU A 336 26.75 -19.27 3.64
C GLU A 336 26.76 -19.87 2.23
N GLU A 337 27.16 -21.14 2.09
CA GLU A 337 27.16 -21.84 0.79
C GLU A 337 25.74 -22.01 0.21
N VAL A 338 24.75 -22.23 1.05
CA VAL A 338 23.34 -22.36 0.64
C VAL A 338 22.79 -20.98 0.29
N GLU A 339 23.08 -19.98 1.12
CA GLU A 339 22.68 -18.59 0.85
C GLU A 339 23.22 -18.09 -0.49
N GLN A 340 24.49 -18.38 -0.80
CA GLN A 340 25.08 -18.02 -2.10
C GLN A 340 24.35 -18.70 -3.26
N LYS A 341 24.06 -20.00 -3.15
CA LYS A 341 23.32 -20.74 -4.19
C LYS A 341 21.91 -20.20 -4.40
N LEU A 342 21.22 -19.85 -3.32
CA LEU A 342 19.88 -19.24 -3.40
C LEU A 342 19.95 -17.89 -4.12
N ARG A 343 20.91 -17.03 -3.78
CA ARG A 343 21.13 -15.75 -4.48
C ARG A 343 21.44 -15.92 -5.96
N GLU A 344 22.27 -16.89 -6.32
CA GLU A 344 22.59 -17.20 -7.72
C GLU A 344 21.36 -17.71 -8.48
N ALA A 345 20.54 -18.58 -7.87
CA ALA A 345 19.30 -19.07 -8.45
C ALA A 345 18.26 -17.95 -8.64
N ASP A 346 18.08 -17.10 -7.63
CA ASP A 346 17.17 -15.94 -7.70
C ASP A 346 17.59 -14.97 -8.82
N ALA A 347 18.90 -14.72 -8.99
CA ALA A 347 19.41 -13.86 -10.06
C ALA A 347 19.18 -14.47 -11.46
N GLN A 348 19.38 -15.78 -11.61
CA GLN A 348 19.11 -16.49 -12.88
C GLN A 348 17.63 -16.46 -13.24
N GLU A 349 16.76 -16.74 -12.26
CA GLU A 349 15.31 -16.67 -12.44
C GLU A 349 14.87 -15.26 -12.85
N GLN A 350 15.42 -14.22 -12.22
CA GLN A 350 15.12 -12.83 -12.57
C GLN A 350 15.52 -12.51 -14.02
N GLU A 351 16.72 -12.95 -14.47
CA GLU A 351 17.15 -12.79 -15.85
C GLU A 351 16.25 -13.54 -16.85
N GLU A 352 15.78 -14.73 -16.50
CA GLU A 352 14.87 -15.52 -17.34
C GLU A 352 13.50 -14.85 -17.45
N LEU A 353 12.94 -14.38 -16.33
CA LEU A 353 11.68 -13.63 -16.30
C LEU A 353 11.78 -12.34 -17.13
N GLU A 354 12.89 -11.59 -17.03
CA GLU A 354 13.13 -10.40 -17.85
C GLU A 354 13.21 -10.74 -19.35
N ARG A 355 13.77 -11.90 -19.71
CA ARG A 355 13.80 -12.33 -21.12
C ARG A 355 12.43 -12.72 -21.65
N GLU A 356 11.61 -13.40 -20.85
CA GLU A 356 10.23 -13.76 -21.22
C GLU A 356 9.38 -12.50 -21.41
N LEU A 357 9.47 -11.53 -20.50
CA LEU A 357 8.72 -10.27 -20.57
C LEU A 357 9.07 -9.41 -21.78
N ASN A 358 10.30 -9.50 -22.29
CA ASN A 358 10.75 -8.73 -23.44
C ASN A 358 10.43 -9.42 -24.79
N GLN A 359 9.85 -10.62 -24.78
CA GLN A 359 9.47 -11.38 -25.98
C GLN A 359 7.99 -11.26 -26.33
N ASP A 360 7.15 -10.81 -25.40
CA ASP A 360 5.74 -10.44 -25.59
C ASP A 360 5.56 -8.92 -25.82
#